data_AF-A0A9P6PBJ0-F1
#
_entry.id   AF-A0A9P6PBJ0-F1
#
_cell.length_a   1.000
_cell.length_b   1.000
_cell.length_c   1.000
_cell.angle_alpha   90.00
_cell.angle_beta   90.00
_cell.angle_gamma   90.00
#
_symmetry.space_group_name_H-M   'P 1'
#
loop_
_entity.id
_entity.type
_entity.pdbx_description
1 polymer ?
#
loop_
_entity_poly.entity_id
_entity_poly.type
_entity_poly.pdbx_seq_one_letter_code
_entity_poly.pdbx_strand_id
1 'polypeptide(L)'
;MTLYSVLANTICVSFTFIYVAGFYLFRQQGPALSRNHPEVILSRLKAVALASIVIPAIVHVILPSVPLTLALGILPLKISLLTPLLLTIILFCGPLALMYFDEELPWQKHFDLQQELRMITSLLGQRNFIVAPVTEEFVFRACVICVLYHSGFSTAYLIFVSPMYFGLAHLHHAWENYHQWGANAKALKLAVSSSGNVSPKNDCFV
;
A
#
# COMPACT_ATOMS: atom_id res chain seq x y z
N MET A 1 -29.34 -8.05 -7.07
CA MET A 1 -27.96 -7.65 -7.44
C MET A 1 -27.48 -6.45 -6.64
N THR A 2 -28.26 -5.36 -6.56
CA THR A 2 -27.84 -4.10 -5.91
C THR A 2 -27.45 -4.21 -4.43
N LEU A 3 -28.21 -4.95 -3.60
CA LEU A 3 -27.92 -5.05 -2.16
C LEU A 3 -26.56 -5.72 -1.87
N TYR A 4 -26.27 -6.85 -2.53
CA TYR A 4 -24.98 -7.54 -2.37
C TYR A 4 -23.81 -6.71 -2.87
N SER A 5 -23.98 -6.01 -4.00
CA SER A 5 -22.95 -5.10 -4.52
C SER A 5 -22.69 -3.92 -3.58
N VAL A 6 -23.74 -3.31 -3.01
CA VAL A 6 -23.60 -2.22 -2.03
C VAL A 6 -22.90 -2.72 -0.77
N LEU A 7 -23.29 -3.89 -0.26
CA LEU A 7 -22.67 -4.51 0.92
C LEU A 7 -21.18 -4.78 0.69
N ALA A 8 -20.82 -5.39 -0.44
CA ALA A 8 -19.43 -5.70 -0.79
C ALA A 8 -18.56 -4.44 -0.88
N ASN A 9 -19.02 -3.40 -1.59
CA ASN A 9 -18.31 -2.14 -1.67
C ASN A 9 -18.17 -1.47 -0.28
N THR A 10 -19.22 -1.53 0.55
CA THR A 10 -19.17 -1.00 1.92
C THR A 10 -18.14 -1.74 2.79
N ILE A 11 -18.04 -3.06 2.64
CA ILE A 11 -17.02 -3.88 3.31
C ILE A 11 -15.61 -3.47 2.85
N CYS A 12 -15.38 -3.29 1.55
CA CYS A 12 -14.08 -2.87 1.00
C CYS A 12 -13.68 -1.46 1.48
N VAL A 13 -14.64 -0.53 1.53
CA VAL A 13 -14.43 0.80 2.14
C VAL A 13 -14.06 0.65 3.63
N SER A 14 -14.75 -0.22 4.36
CA SER A 14 -14.47 -0.48 5.77
C SER A 14 -13.06 -1.05 5.98
N PHE A 15 -12.59 -1.96 5.10
CA PHE A 15 -11.20 -2.45 5.14
C PHE A 15 -10.18 -1.34 5.01
N THR A 16 -10.45 -0.38 4.11
CA THR A 16 -9.59 0.79 3.93
C THR A 16 -9.51 1.61 5.21
N PHE A 17 -10.65 1.87 5.86
CA PHE A 17 -10.68 2.59 7.13
C PHE A 17 -10.02 1.82 8.27
N ILE A 18 -10.21 0.50 8.38
CA ILE A 18 -9.54 -0.33 9.39
C ILE A 18 -8.02 -0.26 9.22
N TYR A 19 -7.54 -0.35 7.98
CA TYR A 19 -6.11 -0.28 7.66
C TYR A 19 -5.50 1.07 8.07
N VAL A 20 -6.20 2.17 7.79
CA VAL A 20 -5.73 3.54 8.10
C VAL A 20 -5.94 3.93 9.58
N ALA A 21 -7.00 3.43 10.23
CA ALA A 21 -7.36 3.82 11.59
C ALA A 21 -6.24 3.57 12.60
N GLY A 22 -5.48 2.49 12.42
CA GLY A 22 -4.34 2.18 13.27
C GLY A 22 -3.29 3.30 13.32
N PHE A 23 -3.11 4.08 12.25
CA PHE A 23 -2.17 5.22 12.26
C PHE A 23 -2.59 6.35 13.17
N TYR A 24 -3.88 6.50 13.42
CA TYR A 24 -4.44 7.49 14.34
C TYR A 24 -4.53 6.95 15.76
N LEU A 25 -4.88 5.67 15.92
CA LEU A 25 -5.02 5.03 17.23
C LEU A 25 -3.67 4.80 17.92
N PHE A 26 -2.66 4.36 17.18
CA PHE A 26 -1.31 4.14 17.70
C PHE A 26 -0.42 5.38 17.54
N ARG A 27 -1.00 6.52 17.16
CA ARG A 27 -0.26 7.76 16.95
C ARG A 27 0.44 8.17 18.24
N GLN A 28 1.77 8.14 18.24
CA GLN A 28 2.52 8.67 19.36
C GLN A 28 2.49 10.19 19.30
N GLN A 29 2.02 10.82 20.38
CA GLN A 29 1.98 12.26 20.53
C GLN A 29 3.28 12.73 21.19
N GLY A 30 4.18 13.28 20.40
CA GLY A 30 5.38 13.98 20.85
C GLY A 30 5.60 15.23 19.99
N PRO A 31 6.18 16.31 20.55
CA PRO A 31 6.41 17.55 19.80
C PRO A 31 7.32 17.25 18.60
N ALA A 32 6.83 17.53 17.39
CA ALA A 32 7.60 17.53 16.14
C ALA A 32 8.38 16.23 15.79
N LEU A 33 7.88 15.04 16.16
CA LEU A 33 8.50 13.80 15.65
C LEU A 33 8.25 13.67 14.14
N SER A 34 9.34 13.65 13.36
CA SER A 34 9.31 13.40 11.92
C SER A 34 8.68 12.04 11.62
N ARG A 35 8.00 11.92 10.48
CA ARG A 35 7.40 10.67 9.97
C ARG A 35 8.38 9.49 9.97
N ASN A 36 9.67 9.78 9.76
CA ASN A 36 10.73 8.78 9.66
C ASN A 36 11.43 8.50 11.01
N HIS A 37 10.89 9.02 12.12
CA HIS A 37 11.36 8.68 13.45
C HIS A 37 11.07 7.19 13.76
N PRO A 38 12.03 6.44 14.33
CA PRO A 38 11.90 4.99 14.53
C PRO A 38 10.66 4.58 15.32
N GLU A 39 10.28 5.36 16.33
CA GLU A 39 9.08 5.08 17.13
C GLU A 39 7.78 5.22 16.34
N VAL A 40 7.71 6.21 15.44
CA VAL A 40 6.58 6.41 14.53
C VAL A 40 6.51 5.26 13.53
N ILE A 41 7.66 4.82 12.99
CA ILE A 41 7.72 3.66 12.10
C ILE A 41 7.21 2.41 12.82
N LEU A 42 7.70 2.11 14.02
CA LEU A 42 7.28 0.93 14.78
C LEU A 42 5.78 0.96 15.14
N SER A 43 5.24 2.13 15.48
CA SER A 43 3.80 2.30 15.69
C SER A 43 3.00 1.97 14.42
N ARG A 44 3.40 2.52 13.28
CA ARG A 44 2.75 2.25 11.98
C ARG A 44 2.87 0.77 11.58
N LEU A 45 4.01 0.13 11.84
CA LEU A 45 4.18 -1.32 11.61
C LEU A 45 3.22 -2.15 12.46
N LYS A 46 3.02 -1.80 13.74
CA LYS A 46 2.01 -2.45 14.60
C LYS A 46 0.59 -2.26 14.09
N ALA A 47 0.27 -1.04 13.64
CA ALA A 47 -1.03 -0.70 13.06
C ALA A 47 -1.36 -1.58 11.84
N VAL A 48 -0.46 -1.63 10.86
CA VAL A 48 -0.68 -2.43 9.64
C VAL A 48 -0.69 -3.92 9.94
N ALA A 49 0.16 -4.41 10.85
CA ALA A 49 0.17 -5.82 11.25
C ALA A 49 -1.17 -6.24 11.85
N LEU A 50 -1.76 -5.40 12.73
CA LEU A 50 -3.08 -5.66 13.30
C LEU A 50 -4.16 -5.67 12.21
N ALA A 51 -4.15 -4.69 11.30
CA ALA A 51 -5.10 -4.64 10.19
C ALA A 51 -4.99 -5.88 9.28
N SER A 52 -3.75 -6.33 8.99
CA SER A 52 -3.47 -7.53 8.22
C SER A 52 -3.86 -8.83 8.93
N ILE A 53 -4.24 -8.81 10.21
CA ILE A 53 -4.84 -9.96 10.91
C ILE A 53 -6.37 -9.82 10.95
N VAL A 54 -6.87 -8.63 11.26
CA VAL A 54 -8.32 -8.38 11.43
C VAL A 54 -9.07 -8.52 10.10
N ILE A 55 -8.55 -7.94 9.03
CA ILE A 55 -9.21 -7.93 7.71
C ILE A 55 -9.41 -9.34 7.15
N PRO A 56 -8.40 -10.22 7.05
CA PRO A 56 -8.62 -11.59 6.58
C PRO A 56 -9.52 -12.41 7.51
N ALA A 57 -9.52 -12.14 8.83
CA ALA A 57 -10.47 -12.77 9.75
C ALA A 57 -11.92 -12.38 9.43
N ILE A 58 -12.17 -11.10 9.12
CA ILE A 58 -13.48 -10.63 8.64
C ILE A 58 -13.84 -11.31 7.32
N VAL A 59 -12.91 -11.41 6.37
CA VAL A 59 -13.14 -12.12 5.09
C VAL A 59 -13.52 -13.58 5.34
N HIS A 60 -12.84 -14.28 6.26
CA HIS A 60 -13.15 -15.66 6.59
C HIS A 60 -14.55 -15.83 7.21
N VAL A 61 -14.99 -14.90 8.05
CA VAL A 61 -16.35 -14.90 8.62
C VAL A 61 -17.42 -14.66 7.55
N ILE A 62 -17.15 -13.76 6.60
CA ILE A 62 -18.12 -13.41 5.52
C ILE A 62 -18.16 -14.47 4.43
N LEU A 63 -17.03 -15.12 4.14
CA LEU A 63 -16.86 -16.13 3.09
C LEU A 63 -16.34 -17.45 3.69
N PRO A 64 -17.11 -18.13 4.57
CA PRO A 64 -16.63 -19.30 5.31
C PRO A 64 -16.30 -20.50 4.41
N SER A 65 -16.91 -20.56 3.21
CA SER A 65 -16.70 -21.64 2.24
C SER A 65 -15.44 -21.48 1.39
N VAL A 66 -14.77 -20.32 1.45
CA VAL A 66 -13.55 -20.07 0.67
C VAL A 66 -12.34 -20.33 1.57
N PRO A 67 -11.46 -21.29 1.23
CA PRO A 67 -10.27 -21.52 2.01
C PRO A 67 -9.39 -20.29 1.97
N LEU A 68 -8.93 -19.83 3.14
CA LEU A 68 -8.21 -18.58 3.28
C LEU A 68 -6.97 -18.52 2.37
N THR A 69 -6.30 -19.65 2.16
CA THR A 69 -5.15 -19.75 1.25
C THR A 69 -5.49 -19.46 -0.21
N LEU A 70 -6.69 -19.86 -0.67
CA LEU A 70 -7.20 -19.57 -2.01
C LEU A 70 -7.77 -18.16 -2.09
N ALA A 71 -8.47 -17.71 -1.05
CA ALA A 71 -8.97 -16.34 -0.92
C ALA A 71 -7.81 -15.31 -1.01
N LEU A 72 -6.65 -15.67 -0.47
CA LEU A 72 -5.46 -14.83 -0.44
C LEU A 72 -4.55 -14.98 -1.66
N GLY A 73 -4.88 -15.89 -2.60
CA GLY A 73 -4.09 -16.10 -3.83
C GLY A 73 -2.66 -16.62 -3.61
N ILE A 74 -2.37 -17.18 -2.43
CA ILE A 74 -1.01 -17.61 -2.05
C ILE A 74 -0.62 -18.90 -2.79
N LEU A 75 -1.57 -19.78 -3.08
CA LEU A 75 -1.33 -21.05 -3.78
C LEU A 75 -2.52 -21.47 -4.66
N PRO A 76 -2.26 -22.22 -5.75
CA PRO A 76 -0.94 -22.51 -6.33
C PRO A 76 -0.39 -21.31 -7.12
N LEU A 77 0.93 -21.13 -7.11
CA LEU A 77 1.64 -20.17 -7.97
C LEU A 77 1.40 -20.56 -9.44
N LYS A 78 0.73 -19.69 -10.20
CA LYS A 78 0.43 -19.91 -11.63
C LYS A 78 1.40 -19.13 -12.52
N ILE A 79 1.59 -19.59 -13.75
CA ILE A 79 2.33 -18.87 -14.81
C ILE A 79 1.77 -17.45 -15.03
N SER A 80 0.50 -17.23 -14.65
CA SER A 80 -0.15 -15.91 -14.59
C SER A 80 0.61 -14.84 -13.78
N LEU A 81 1.63 -15.20 -13.00
CA LEU A 81 2.54 -14.27 -12.32
C LEU A 81 3.52 -13.56 -13.27
N LEU A 82 3.80 -14.13 -14.44
CA LEU A 82 4.70 -13.50 -15.42
C LEU A 82 4.09 -12.24 -16.03
N THR A 83 2.77 -12.20 -16.21
CA THR A 83 2.08 -11.04 -16.79
C THR A 83 2.18 -9.78 -15.94
N PRO A 84 1.84 -9.78 -14.62
CA PRO A 84 2.03 -8.60 -13.78
C PRO A 84 3.51 -8.25 -13.63
N LEU A 85 4.42 -9.23 -13.59
CA LEU A 85 5.86 -8.96 -13.55
C LEU A 85 6.33 -8.20 -14.80
N LEU A 86 5.91 -8.64 -16.00
CA LEU A 86 6.22 -7.97 -17.25
C LEU A 86 5.64 -6.54 -17.28
N LEU A 87 4.41 -6.38 -16.81
CA LEU A 87 3.78 -5.06 -16.75
C LEU A 87 4.52 -4.12 -15.78
N THR A 88 4.99 -4.63 -14.65
CA THR A 88 5.84 -3.88 -13.71
C THR A 88 7.16 -3.47 -14.37
N ILE A 89 7.84 -4.38 -15.08
CA ILE A 89 9.08 -4.03 -15.81
C ILE A 89 8.83 -2.91 -16.83
N ILE A 90 7.73 -2.99 -17.59
CA ILE A 90 7.36 -1.95 -18.57
C ILE A 90 7.08 -0.62 -17.86
N LEU A 91 6.32 -0.64 -16.77
CA LEU A 91 5.97 0.55 -16.00
C LEU A 91 7.21 1.25 -15.40
N PHE A 92 8.18 0.48 -14.92
CA PHE A 92 9.40 0.98 -14.30
C PHE A 92 10.57 1.11 -15.29
N CYS A 93 10.36 0.90 -16.58
CA CYS A 93 11.40 1.03 -17.60
C CYS A 93 12.04 2.43 -17.63
N GLY A 94 11.23 3.48 -17.45
CA GLY A 94 11.72 4.86 -17.38
C GLY A 94 12.69 5.10 -16.22
N PRO A 95 12.28 4.87 -14.96
CA PRO A 95 13.18 4.96 -13.80
C PRO A 95 14.42 4.08 -13.92
N LEU A 96 14.30 2.84 -14.42
CA LEU A 96 15.44 1.95 -14.64
C LEU A 96 16.41 2.50 -15.69
N ALA A 97 15.91 3.12 -16.75
CA ALA A 97 16.75 3.77 -17.75
C ALA A 97 17.50 4.97 -17.16
N LEU A 98 16.86 5.78 -16.32
CA LEU A 98 17.52 6.89 -15.62
C LEU A 98 18.65 6.38 -14.72
N MET A 99 18.37 5.38 -13.88
CA MET A 99 19.39 4.75 -13.03
C MET A 99 20.55 4.17 -13.85
N TYR A 100 20.28 3.61 -15.03
CA TYR A 100 21.32 3.11 -15.94
C TYR A 100 22.22 4.25 -16.44
N PHE A 101 21.66 5.39 -16.84
CA PHE A 101 22.44 6.55 -17.31
C PHE A 101 23.20 7.23 -16.18
N ASP A 102 22.67 7.22 -14.95
CA ASP A 102 23.34 7.74 -13.76
C ASP A 102 24.42 6.77 -13.21
N GLU A 103 24.57 5.60 -13.83
CA GLU A 103 25.51 4.54 -13.45
C GLU A 103 25.27 3.96 -12.05
N GLU A 104 24.00 3.92 -11.61
CA GLU A 104 23.57 3.46 -10.28
C GLU A 104 23.11 1.98 -10.25
N LEU A 105 22.98 1.29 -11.40
CA LEU A 105 22.57 -0.11 -11.43
C LEU A 105 23.70 -1.07 -11.01
N PRO A 106 23.36 -2.32 -10.63
CA PRO A 106 24.37 -3.34 -10.34
C PRO A 106 25.40 -3.43 -11.47
N TRP A 107 26.67 -3.51 -11.10
CA TRP A 107 27.82 -3.56 -12.03
C TRP A 107 28.20 -2.26 -12.72
N GLN A 108 27.62 -1.12 -12.30
CA GLN A 108 28.02 0.21 -12.75
C GLN A 108 28.89 0.95 -11.72
N LYS A 109 29.48 2.08 -12.12
CA LYS A 109 30.51 2.79 -11.37
C LYS A 109 30.02 3.38 -10.04
N HIS A 110 28.80 3.90 -9.99
CA HIS A 110 28.24 4.54 -8.79
C HIS A 110 27.43 3.57 -7.92
N PHE A 111 27.42 2.27 -8.25
CA PHE A 111 26.77 1.26 -7.44
C PHE A 111 27.60 0.89 -6.20
N ASP A 112 27.07 1.18 -5.01
CA ASP A 112 27.62 0.74 -3.73
C ASP A 112 26.72 -0.31 -3.08
N LEU A 113 27.10 -1.58 -3.22
CA LEU A 113 26.38 -2.71 -2.61
C LEU A 113 26.23 -2.57 -1.10
N GLN A 114 27.23 -2.05 -0.39
CA GLN A 114 27.13 -1.91 1.06
C GLN A 114 26.12 -0.83 1.43
N GLN A 115 26.07 0.27 0.67
CA GLN A 115 25.06 1.31 0.87
C GLN A 115 23.66 0.79 0.60
N GLU A 116 23.45 0.04 -0.47
CA GLU A 116 22.17 -0.58 -0.80
C GLU A 116 21.73 -1.58 0.28
N LEU A 117 22.65 -2.44 0.75
CA LEU A 117 22.35 -3.36 1.85
C LEU A 117 22.03 -2.62 3.15
N ARG A 118 22.75 -1.53 3.48
CA ARG A 118 22.43 -0.69 4.65
C ARG A 118 21.03 -0.07 4.52
N MET A 119 20.66 0.39 3.33
CA MET A 119 19.32 0.91 3.07
C MET A 119 18.25 -0.16 3.27
N ILE A 120 18.39 -1.32 2.63
CA ILE A 120 17.40 -2.42 2.68
C ILE A 120 17.25 -2.99 4.10
N THR A 121 18.36 -3.12 4.83
CA THR A 121 18.36 -3.66 6.20
C THR A 121 17.93 -2.66 7.25
N SER A 122 17.96 -1.36 6.95
CA SER A 122 17.46 -0.32 7.86
C SER A 122 15.97 -0.49 8.14
N LEU A 123 15.52 0.00 9.31
CA LEU A 123 14.10 -0.03 9.67
C LEU A 123 13.22 0.68 8.62
N LEU A 124 13.71 1.78 8.05
CA LEU A 124 13.03 2.52 6.99
C LEU A 124 12.96 1.72 5.67
N GLY A 125 14.05 1.01 5.31
CA GLY A 125 14.08 0.16 4.13
C GLY A 125 13.20 -1.07 4.27
N GLN A 126 13.25 -1.78 5.40
CA GLN A 126 12.36 -2.92 5.66
C GLN A 126 10.90 -2.50 5.60
N ARG A 127 10.57 -1.35 6.18
CA ARG A 127 9.26 -0.71 6.06
C ARG A 127 8.93 -0.53 4.56
N ASN A 128 9.70 0.25 3.81
CA ASN A 128 9.36 0.66 2.45
C ASN A 128 9.38 -0.48 1.41
N PHE A 129 10.32 -1.41 1.50
CA PHE A 129 10.55 -2.43 0.47
C PHE A 129 9.86 -3.77 0.76
N ILE A 130 9.53 -4.05 2.02
CA ILE A 130 8.97 -5.35 2.41
C ILE A 130 7.59 -5.16 3.02
N VAL A 131 7.49 -4.46 4.15
CA VAL A 131 6.23 -4.49 4.92
C VAL A 131 5.10 -3.75 4.20
N ALA A 132 5.36 -2.62 3.53
CA ALA A 132 4.31 -1.86 2.86
C ALA A 132 3.80 -2.67 1.68
N PRO A 133 4.65 -3.05 0.71
CA PRO A 133 4.20 -3.80 -0.45
C PRO A 133 3.46 -5.08 -0.06
N VAL A 134 3.98 -5.84 0.92
CA VAL A 134 3.34 -7.09 1.36
C VAL A 134 1.98 -6.83 2.00
N THR A 135 1.86 -5.89 2.93
CA THR A 135 0.58 -5.65 3.62
C THR A 135 -0.44 -4.99 2.71
N GLU A 136 -0.01 -4.11 1.81
CA GLU A 136 -0.85 -3.44 0.82
C GLU A 136 -1.40 -4.44 -0.20
N GLU A 137 -0.55 -5.29 -0.79
CA GLU A 137 -0.98 -6.36 -1.68
C GLU A 137 -1.92 -7.33 -0.97
N PHE A 138 -1.61 -7.70 0.27
CA PHE A 138 -2.43 -8.62 1.05
C PHE A 138 -3.84 -8.07 1.33
N VAL A 139 -3.95 -6.81 1.76
CA VAL A 139 -5.23 -6.19 2.11
C VAL A 139 -6.00 -5.77 0.87
N PHE A 140 -5.39 -4.98 -0.02
CA PHE A 140 -6.09 -4.33 -1.13
C PHE A 140 -6.16 -5.18 -2.39
N ARG A 141 -5.25 -6.16 -2.57
CA ARG A 141 -5.33 -7.09 -3.70
C ARG A 141 -5.96 -8.39 -3.28
N ALA A 142 -5.49 -9.01 -2.21
CA ALA A 142 -6.01 -10.32 -1.82
C ALA A 142 -7.42 -10.21 -1.21
N CYS A 143 -7.57 -9.48 -0.11
CA CYS A 143 -8.84 -9.44 0.63
C CYS A 143 -9.96 -8.69 -0.12
N VAL A 144 -9.66 -7.51 -0.68
CA VAL A 144 -10.66 -6.72 -1.44
C VAL A 144 -11.12 -7.43 -2.71
N ILE A 145 -10.20 -7.95 -3.54
CA ILE A 145 -10.60 -8.68 -4.76
C ILE A 145 -11.37 -9.94 -4.39
N CYS A 146 -10.99 -10.66 -3.32
CA CYS A 146 -11.73 -11.84 -2.87
C CYS A 146 -13.20 -11.53 -2.60
N VAL A 147 -13.48 -10.47 -1.83
CA VAL A 147 -14.85 -10.05 -1.51
C VAL A 147 -15.61 -9.63 -2.77
N LEU A 148 -15.00 -8.81 -3.63
CA LEU A 148 -15.65 -8.33 -4.86
C LEU A 148 -15.91 -9.46 -5.86
N TYR A 149 -14.95 -10.36 -6.05
CA TYR A 149 -15.08 -11.50 -6.96
C TYR A 149 -16.22 -12.43 -6.52
N HIS A 150 -16.26 -12.81 -5.25
CA HIS A 150 -17.33 -13.67 -4.72
C HIS A 150 -18.70 -12.97 -4.63
N SER A 151 -18.72 -11.63 -4.68
CA SER A 151 -19.95 -10.84 -4.78
C SER A 151 -20.45 -10.69 -6.23
N GLY A 152 -19.78 -11.32 -7.20
CA GLY A 152 -20.22 -11.37 -8.60
C GLY A 152 -19.87 -10.15 -9.44
N PHE A 153 -18.88 -9.34 -9.02
CA PHE A 153 -18.40 -8.21 -9.82
C PHE A 153 -17.65 -8.69 -11.07
N SER A 154 -17.76 -7.91 -12.15
CA SER A 154 -17.09 -8.22 -13.42
C SER A 154 -15.58 -8.04 -13.31
N THR A 155 -14.82 -8.76 -14.15
CA THR A 155 -13.35 -8.62 -14.24
C THR A 155 -12.92 -7.18 -14.52
N ALA A 156 -13.68 -6.43 -15.33
CA ALA A 156 -13.41 -5.02 -15.59
C ALA A 156 -13.50 -4.17 -14.31
N TYR A 157 -14.48 -4.43 -13.45
CA TYR A 157 -14.59 -3.74 -12.16
C TYR A 157 -13.40 -4.06 -11.24
N LEU A 158 -12.99 -5.33 -11.20
CA LEU A 158 -11.83 -5.75 -10.41
C LEU A 158 -10.54 -5.09 -10.91
N ILE A 159 -10.37 -4.89 -12.21
CA ILE A 159 -9.17 -4.27 -12.79
C ILE A 159 -9.16 -2.75 -12.61
N PHE A 160 -10.27 -2.07 -12.92
CA PHE A 160 -10.29 -0.60 -13.04
C PHE A 160 -10.83 0.13 -11.81
N VAL A 161 -11.69 -0.52 -11.00
CA VAL A 161 -12.34 0.12 -9.85
C VAL A 161 -11.72 -0.32 -8.52
N SER A 162 -11.34 -1.59 -8.37
CA SER A 162 -10.73 -2.05 -7.11
C SER A 162 -9.49 -1.25 -6.66
N PRO A 163 -8.61 -0.76 -7.55
CA PRO A 163 -7.48 0.08 -7.13
C PRO A 163 -7.90 1.40 -6.46
N MET A 164 -9.14 1.86 -6.64
CA MET A 164 -9.64 3.06 -5.98
C MET A 164 -9.74 2.90 -4.46
N TYR A 165 -9.92 1.68 -3.94
CA TYR A 165 -9.90 1.42 -2.49
C TYR A 165 -8.51 1.65 -1.89
N PHE A 166 -7.47 1.21 -2.60
CA PHE A 166 -6.09 1.52 -2.25
C PHE A 166 -5.82 3.02 -2.30
N GLY A 167 -6.28 3.70 -3.38
CA GLY A 167 -6.18 5.17 -3.48
C GLY A 167 -6.90 5.91 -2.35
N LEU A 168 -8.04 5.41 -1.88
CA LEU A 168 -8.77 5.99 -0.74
C LEU A 168 -7.93 5.96 0.55
N ALA A 169 -7.12 4.92 0.77
CA ALA A 169 -6.22 4.85 1.91
C ALA A 169 -5.23 6.03 1.94
N HIS A 170 -4.77 6.49 0.78
CA HIS A 170 -3.76 7.54 0.64
C HIS A 170 -4.33 8.95 0.89
N LEU A 171 -5.65 9.12 0.87
CA LEU A 171 -6.27 10.40 1.21
C LEU A 171 -5.92 10.85 2.64
N HIS A 172 -5.57 9.91 3.53
CA HIS A 172 -5.14 10.26 4.87
C HIS A 172 -3.82 11.08 4.87
N HIS A 173 -2.93 10.91 3.88
CA HIS A 173 -1.75 11.77 3.73
C HIS A 173 -2.09 13.14 3.19
N ALA A 174 -3.01 13.22 2.22
CA ALA A 174 -3.51 14.52 1.77
C ALA A 174 -4.11 15.30 2.95
N TRP A 175 -4.83 14.60 3.84
CA TRP A 175 -5.37 15.17 5.07
C TRP A 175 -4.29 15.60 6.07
N GLU A 176 -3.28 14.75 6.34
CA GLU A 176 -2.16 15.07 7.22
C GLU A 176 -1.39 16.30 6.71
N ASN A 177 -1.04 16.34 5.42
CA ASN A 177 -0.31 17.43 4.80
C ASN A 177 -1.11 18.74 4.81
N TYR A 178 -2.42 18.66 4.53
CA TYR A 178 -3.31 19.81 4.61
C TYR A 178 -3.29 20.47 6.00
N HIS A 179 -3.34 19.66 7.07
CA HIS A 179 -3.29 20.18 8.45
C HIS A 179 -1.91 20.69 8.83
N GLN A 180 -0.84 19.98 8.44
CA GLN A 180 0.54 20.41 8.72
C GLN A 180 0.88 21.75 8.06
N TRP A 181 0.30 22.04 6.89
CA TRP A 181 0.55 23.28 6.15
C TRP A 181 -0.43 24.41 6.48
N GLY A 182 -1.15 24.31 7.61
CA GLY A 182 -1.97 25.39 8.14
C GLY A 182 -3.39 25.45 7.58
N ALA A 183 -3.91 24.33 7.05
CA ALA A 183 -5.33 24.11 6.76
C ALA A 183 -6.02 25.26 5.99
N ASN A 184 -5.36 25.76 4.95
CA ASN A 184 -5.85 26.84 4.10
C ASN A 184 -5.97 26.40 2.63
N ALA A 185 -6.63 27.20 1.80
CA ALA A 185 -6.84 26.86 0.38
C ALA A 185 -5.52 26.64 -0.40
N LYS A 186 -4.42 27.29 0.01
CA LYS A 186 -3.09 27.08 -0.58
C LYS A 186 -2.50 25.73 -0.16
N ALA A 187 -2.63 25.37 1.11
CA ALA A 187 -2.27 24.05 1.64
C ALA A 187 -3.04 22.92 0.96
N LEU A 188 -4.33 23.14 0.65
CA LEU A 188 -5.14 22.16 -0.09
C LEU A 188 -4.63 21.96 -1.51
N LYS A 189 -4.37 23.04 -2.25
CA LYS A 189 -3.79 22.96 -3.60
C LYS A 189 -2.43 22.26 -3.58
N LEU A 190 -1.59 22.60 -2.61
CA LEU A 190 -0.29 21.96 -2.43
C LEU A 190 -0.45 20.47 -2.11
N ALA A 191 -1.33 20.08 -1.18
CA ALA A 191 -1.50 18.69 -0.76
C ALA A 191 -2.02 17.80 -1.90
N VAL A 192 -2.89 18.34 -2.75
CA VAL A 192 -3.40 17.66 -3.96
C VAL A 192 -2.31 17.58 -5.05
N SER A 193 -1.41 18.55 -5.13
CA SER A 193 -0.32 18.55 -6.12
C SER A 193 0.91 17.72 -5.69
N SER A 194 1.21 17.68 -4.39
CA SER A 194 2.38 17.01 -3.83
C SER A 194 2.20 15.50 -3.73
N SER A 195 0.97 14.99 -3.77
CA SER A 195 0.70 13.56 -3.88
C SER A 195 1.27 12.94 -5.17
N GLY A 196 1.69 13.75 -6.15
CA GLY A 196 2.36 13.29 -7.38
C GLY A 196 3.89 13.37 -7.38
N ASN A 197 4.53 14.07 -6.42
CA ASN A 197 5.99 14.25 -6.36
C ASN A 197 6.55 13.56 -5.12
N VAL A 198 6.53 12.23 -5.14
CA VAL A 198 7.08 11.38 -4.08
C VAL A 198 8.52 11.02 -4.44
N SER A 199 9.49 11.45 -3.63
CA SER A 199 10.87 10.96 -3.79
C SER A 199 10.94 9.51 -3.31
N PRO A 200 11.42 8.55 -4.13
CA PRO A 200 11.38 7.12 -3.83
C PRO A 200 12.16 6.71 -2.57
N LYS A 201 13.05 7.58 -2.06
CA LYS A 201 13.90 7.29 -0.90
C LYS A 201 13.25 7.64 0.45
N ASN A 202 12.21 8.48 0.49
CA ASN A 202 11.74 9.08 1.76
C ASN A 202 10.28 8.79 2.17
N ASP A 203 9.41 8.32 1.27
CA ASP A 203 7.96 8.44 1.49
C ASP A 203 7.08 7.21 1.18
N CYS A 204 7.63 6.02 0.93
CA CYS A 204 6.80 4.83 0.69
C CYS A 204 6.45 4.08 1.98
N PHE A 205 5.58 4.62 2.83
CA PHE A 205 4.80 3.74 3.71
C PHE A 205 3.49 4.42 4.09
N VAL A 206 2.52 4.03 3.27
CA VAL A 206 1.25 4.67 2.95
C VAL A 206 1.43 6.03 2.28
#